data_AF-A0A317YLI5-F1
#
_entry.id   AF-A0A317YLI5-F1
#
_cell.length_a   1.000
_cell.length_b   1.000
_cell.length_c   1.000
_cell.angle_alpha   90.00
_cell.angle_beta   90.00
_cell.angle_gamma   90.00
#
_symmetry.space_group_name_H-M   'P 1'
#
loop_
_entity.id
_entity.type
_entity.pdbx_description
1 polymer ?
#
loop_
_entity_poly.entity_id
_entity_poly.type
_entity_poly.pdbx_seq_one_letter_code
_entity_poly.pdbx_strand_id
1 'polypeptide(L)'
;MVGSYDGLKYLSENLLSEGTTSYLATTMTQSTDKIDKALINIAKYEVEQDVHNAAEIVGIHLEGPFISENKVGAQHPQYVVRPFIDKIKHFQETANGLIKIMTFAPEVEGAKEALETYK
;
A
#
# COMPACT_ATOMS: atom_id res chain seq x y z
N MET A 1 5.77 -6.74 -0.22
CA MET A 1 5.53 -7.83 -1.19
C MET A 1 5.64 -7.26 -2.61
N VAL A 2 6.13 -8.01 -3.60
CA VAL A 2 5.94 -7.61 -5.01
C VAL A 2 4.46 -7.88 -5.29
N GLY A 3 3.64 -6.84 -5.38
CA GLY A 3 2.21 -6.96 -5.61
C GLY A 3 1.89 -7.38 -7.05
N SER A 4 2.47 -8.48 -7.54
CA SER A 4 2.06 -9.09 -8.82
C SER A 4 0.70 -9.75 -8.67
N TYR A 5 -0.08 -9.79 -9.74
CA TYR A 5 -1.38 -10.45 -9.76
C TYR A 5 -1.35 -11.89 -9.22
N ASP A 6 -0.46 -12.75 -9.74
CA ASP A 6 -0.37 -14.16 -9.31
C ASP A 6 0.03 -14.30 -7.84
N GLY A 7 0.89 -13.39 -7.37
CA GLY A 7 1.28 -13.34 -5.96
C GLY A 7 0.11 -12.94 -5.04
N LEU A 8 -0.73 -11.99 -5.46
CA LEU A 8 -1.94 -11.60 -4.72
C LEU A 8 -2.95 -12.74 -4.68
N LYS A 9 -3.18 -13.40 -5.83
CA LYS A 9 -4.04 -14.58 -5.91
C LYS A 9 -3.58 -15.69 -4.97
N TYR A 10 -2.31 -16.06 -5.07
CA TYR A 10 -1.71 -17.08 -4.21
C TYR A 10 -1.86 -16.72 -2.72
N LEU A 11 -1.55 -15.48 -2.35
CA LEU A 11 -1.69 -15.03 -0.96
C LEU A 11 -3.15 -15.14 -0.48
N SER A 12 -4.09 -14.59 -1.24
CA SER A 12 -5.52 -14.59 -0.87
C SER A 12 -6.07 -16.02 -0.71
N GLU A 13 -5.74 -16.95 -1.61
CA GLU A 13 -6.19 -18.35 -1.51
C GLU A 13 -5.63 -19.04 -0.25
N ASN A 14 -4.37 -18.76 0.13
CA ASN A 14 -3.73 -19.40 1.28
C ASN A 14 -4.15 -18.79 2.63
N LEU A 15 -4.44 -17.49 2.68
CA LEU A 15 -4.85 -16.78 3.91
C LEU A 15 -6.11 -17.37 4.56
N LEU A 16 -7.01 -17.96 3.77
CA LEU A 16 -8.18 -18.66 4.31
C LEU A 16 -7.80 -19.83 5.22
N SER A 17 -6.71 -20.55 4.91
CA SER A 17 -6.21 -21.65 5.73
C SER A 17 -5.65 -21.19 7.08
N GLU A 18 -5.31 -19.90 7.20
CA GLU A 18 -4.86 -19.24 8.42
C GLU A 18 -6.04 -18.56 9.18
N GLY A 19 -7.27 -18.68 8.68
CA GLY A 19 -8.46 -18.06 9.25
C GLY A 19 -8.64 -16.58 8.90
N THR A 20 -7.79 -16.03 8.03
CA THR A 20 -7.93 -14.64 7.55
C THR A 20 -8.90 -14.61 6.37
N THR A 21 -10.06 -13.99 6.55
CA THR A 21 -11.10 -13.89 5.51
C THR A 21 -11.03 -12.62 4.69
N SER A 22 -10.44 -11.55 5.24
CA SER A 22 -10.19 -10.30 4.52
C SER A 22 -8.95 -9.58 5.05
N TYR A 23 -8.33 -8.77 4.21
CA TYR A 23 -7.12 -8.04 4.56
C TYR A 23 -6.93 -6.78 3.69
N LEU A 24 -6.02 -5.91 4.14
CA LEU A 24 -5.50 -4.83 3.32
C LEU A 24 -4.18 -5.27 2.70
N ALA A 25 -4.05 -5.16 1.38
CA ALA A 25 -2.79 -5.45 0.71
C ALA A 25 -1.76 -4.38 1.10
N THR A 26 -0.74 -4.80 1.87
CA THR A 26 0.26 -3.88 2.40
C THR A 26 1.47 -3.74 1.46
N THR A 27 1.76 -2.51 1.09
CA THR A 27 2.95 -2.15 0.29
C THR A 27 4.20 -2.01 1.18
N MET A 28 5.35 -1.74 0.57
CA MET A 28 6.60 -1.43 1.27
C MET A 28 7.26 -0.24 0.59
N THR A 29 8.18 0.42 1.28
CA THR A 29 9.02 1.50 0.74
C THR A 29 9.85 1.00 -0.44
N GLN A 30 9.53 1.54 -1.62
CA GLN A 30 10.20 1.28 -2.88
C GLN A 30 10.16 2.53 -3.76
N SER A 31 10.85 2.50 -4.91
CA SER A 31 10.69 3.47 -5.99
C SER A 31 9.22 3.65 -6.36
N THR A 32 8.86 4.88 -6.76
CA THR A 32 7.50 5.25 -7.18
C THR A 32 6.96 4.26 -8.21
N ASP A 33 7.73 3.93 -9.26
CA ASP A 33 7.31 3.00 -10.32
C ASP A 33 6.91 1.61 -9.80
N LYS A 34 7.59 1.10 -8.76
CA LYS A 34 7.25 -0.21 -8.20
C LYS A 34 6.04 -0.13 -7.27
N ILE A 35 5.87 0.98 -6.56
CA ILE A 35 4.65 1.24 -5.79
C ILE A 35 3.46 1.33 -6.75
N ASP A 36 3.56 2.15 -7.80
CA ASP A 36 2.50 2.32 -8.81
C ASP A 36 2.11 0.97 -9.44
N LYS A 37 3.10 0.16 -9.85
CA LYS A 37 2.83 -1.19 -10.36
C LYS A 37 2.08 -2.08 -9.36
N ALA A 38 2.44 -2.01 -8.08
CA ALA A 38 1.75 -2.77 -7.04
C ALA A 38 0.31 -2.27 -6.86
N LEU A 39 0.11 -0.95 -6.80
CA LEU A 39 -1.22 -0.34 -6.65
C LEU A 39 -2.15 -0.72 -7.83
N ILE A 40 -1.64 -0.64 -9.07
CA ILE A 40 -2.39 -1.03 -10.28
C ILE A 40 -2.78 -2.52 -10.24
N ASN A 41 -1.84 -3.38 -9.86
CA ASN A 41 -2.11 -4.82 -9.79
C ASN A 41 -3.09 -5.18 -8.68
N ILE A 42 -3.02 -4.51 -7.53
CA ILE A 42 -3.98 -4.69 -6.45
C ILE A 42 -5.37 -4.23 -6.90
N ALA A 43 -5.47 -3.05 -7.51
CA ALA A 43 -6.74 -2.54 -8.03
C ALA A 43 -7.34 -3.47 -9.10
N LYS A 44 -6.50 -4.04 -9.97
CA LYS A 44 -6.95 -5.04 -10.94
C LYS A 44 -7.45 -6.32 -10.26
N TYR A 45 -6.68 -6.87 -9.32
CA TYR A 45 -7.04 -8.11 -8.63
C TYR A 45 -8.30 -7.94 -7.79
N GLU A 46 -8.47 -6.79 -7.13
CA GLU A 46 -9.64 -6.48 -6.30
C GLU A 46 -10.96 -6.60 -7.08
N VAL A 47 -10.97 -6.21 -8.37
CA VAL A 47 -12.14 -6.35 -9.25
C VAL A 47 -12.39 -7.80 -9.70
N GLU A 48 -11.33 -8.62 -9.77
CA GLU A 48 -11.35 -9.98 -10.34
C GLU A 48 -11.34 -11.09 -9.28
N GLN A 49 -11.20 -10.75 -7.99
CA GLN A 49 -10.98 -11.71 -6.90
C GLN A 49 -12.18 -12.66 -6.70
N ASP A 50 -11.89 -13.93 -6.40
CA ASP A 50 -12.90 -14.92 -6.01
C ASP A 50 -13.10 -14.91 -4.49
N VAL A 51 -14.11 -14.16 -4.04
CA VAL A 51 -14.43 -14.00 -2.61
C VAL A 51 -14.95 -15.28 -1.94
N HIS A 52 -15.22 -16.35 -2.69
CA HIS A 52 -15.66 -17.63 -2.11
C HIS A 52 -14.50 -18.58 -1.81
N ASN A 53 -13.42 -18.49 -2.59
CA ASN A 53 -12.26 -19.39 -2.47
C ASN A 53 -10.97 -18.68 -2.08
N ALA A 54 -11.01 -17.36 -1.86
CA ALA A 54 -9.86 -16.58 -1.47
C ALA A 54 -10.24 -15.48 -0.45
N ALA A 55 -9.28 -15.09 0.40
CA ALA A 55 -9.45 -13.97 1.31
C ALA A 55 -9.59 -12.66 0.52
N GLU A 56 -10.56 -11.84 0.92
CA GLU A 56 -10.92 -10.61 0.24
C GLU A 56 -9.90 -9.50 0.50
N ILE A 57 -9.38 -8.89 -0.57
CA ILE A 57 -8.69 -7.61 -0.48
C ILE A 57 -9.76 -6.52 -0.36
N VAL A 58 -9.89 -5.94 0.84
CA VAL A 58 -10.86 -4.86 1.13
C VAL A 58 -10.25 -3.45 0.95
N GLY A 59 -9.00 -3.39 0.49
CA GLY A 59 -8.28 -2.16 0.21
C GLY A 59 -6.77 -2.29 0.35
N ILE A 60 -6.10 -1.15 0.44
CA ILE A 60 -4.65 -1.03 0.46
C ILE A 60 -4.19 -0.36 1.76
N HIS A 61 -3.14 -0.93 2.35
CA HIS A 61 -2.33 -0.26 3.36
C HIS A 61 -1.04 0.22 2.70
N LEU A 62 -0.91 1.54 2.57
CA LEU A 62 0.29 2.17 2.06
C LEU A 62 1.33 2.30 3.19
N GLU A 63 2.26 1.35 3.30
CA GLU A 63 3.33 1.37 4.31
C GLU A 63 4.64 1.91 3.72
N GLY A 64 4.90 3.19 3.99
CA GLY A 64 5.94 3.95 3.28
C GLY A 64 5.43 4.48 1.93
N PRO A 65 6.22 5.32 1.22
CA PRO A 65 7.62 5.66 1.48
C PRO A 65 7.82 6.84 2.45
N PHE A 66 6.75 7.38 3.03
CA PHE A 66 6.75 8.60 3.87
C PHE A 66 7.18 8.35 5.33
N ILE A 67 8.25 7.57 5.53
CA ILE A 67 8.76 7.17 6.85
C ILE A 67 10.00 7.97 7.26
N SER A 68 10.44 7.78 8.50
CA SER A 68 11.64 8.41 9.05
C SER A 68 12.88 7.62 8.65
N GLU A 69 13.89 8.30 8.10
CA GLU A 69 15.19 7.71 7.75
C GLU A 69 15.88 7.10 8.98
N ASN A 70 15.61 7.66 10.16
CA ASN A 70 16.17 7.22 11.44
C ASN A 70 15.44 6.00 12.04
N LYS A 71 14.30 5.57 11.46
CA LYS A 71 13.47 4.46 11.94
C LYS A 71 13.07 3.52 10.80
N VAL A 72 14.00 3.28 9.88
CA VAL A 72 13.74 2.53 8.64
C VAL A 72 13.39 1.05 8.85
N GLY A 73 13.94 0.39 9.88
CA GLY A 73 13.72 -1.03 10.10
C GLY A 73 14.09 -1.88 8.87
N ALA A 74 13.15 -2.71 8.39
CA ALA A 74 13.33 -3.55 7.19
C ALA A 74 12.98 -2.83 5.86
N GLN A 75 12.60 -1.56 5.91
CA GLN A 75 12.27 -0.76 4.73
C GLN A 75 13.55 -0.38 3.97
N HIS A 76 13.45 -0.09 2.68
CA HIS A 76 14.64 0.23 1.89
C HIS A 76 14.98 1.73 2.00
N PRO A 77 16.10 2.14 2.63
CA PRO A 77 16.35 3.54 2.97
C PRO A 77 16.42 4.48 1.76
N GLN A 78 16.97 4.00 0.64
CA GLN A 78 17.16 4.82 -0.58
C GLN A 78 15.87 5.31 -1.23
N TYR A 79 14.72 4.73 -0.87
CA TYR A 79 13.42 5.12 -1.42
C TYR A 79 12.54 5.83 -0.42
N VAL A 80 13.06 6.17 0.77
CA VAL A 80 12.36 7.04 1.71
C VAL A 80 12.26 8.43 1.09
N VAL A 81 11.06 9.01 1.12
CA VAL A 81 10.78 10.33 0.58
C VAL A 81 9.89 11.11 1.54
N ARG A 82 9.96 12.44 1.50
CA ARG A 82 9.07 13.27 2.30
C ARG A 82 7.63 13.19 1.75
N PRO A 83 6.60 13.18 2.63
CA PRO A 83 5.23 13.30 2.21
C PRO A 83 4.97 14.68 1.60
N PHE A 84 4.26 14.69 0.48
CA PHE A 84 3.68 15.90 -0.10
C PHE A 84 2.37 15.53 -0.80
N ILE A 85 1.43 16.48 -0.82
CA ILE A 85 0.03 16.20 -1.15
C ILE A 85 -0.16 15.61 -2.55
N ASP A 86 0.58 16.10 -3.54
CA ASP A 86 0.42 15.63 -4.92
C ASP A 86 0.85 14.18 -5.09
N LYS A 87 1.86 13.72 -4.34
CA LYS A 87 2.26 12.30 -4.37
C LYS A 87 1.26 11.40 -3.69
N ILE A 88 0.65 11.88 -2.61
CA ILE A 88 -0.42 11.15 -1.93
C ILE A 88 -1.64 11.00 -2.85
N LYS A 89 -2.04 12.09 -3.53
CA LYS A 89 -3.11 12.07 -4.53
C LYS A 89 -2.80 11.14 -5.68
N HIS A 90 -1.60 11.22 -6.25
CA HIS A 90 -1.11 10.33 -7.31
C HIS A 90 -1.25 8.85 -6.90
N PHE A 91 -0.80 8.48 -5.69
CA PHE A 91 -0.95 7.11 -5.22
C PHE A 91 -2.41 6.72 -5.03
N GLN A 92 -3.26 7.61 -4.50
CA GLN A 92 -4.68 7.29 -4.33
C GLN A 92 -5.41 7.13 -5.67
N GLU A 93 -5.10 7.96 -6.66
CA GLU A 93 -5.62 7.85 -8.03
C GLU A 93 -5.15 6.56 -8.71
N THR A 94 -3.86 6.26 -8.61
CA THR A 94 -3.25 5.02 -9.15
C THR A 94 -3.86 3.77 -8.51
N ALA A 95 -4.22 3.85 -7.23
CA ALA A 95 -4.88 2.80 -6.48
C ALA A 95 -6.41 2.73 -6.71
N ASN A 96 -6.97 3.55 -7.58
CA ASN A 96 -8.42 3.64 -7.79
C ASN A 96 -9.21 3.90 -6.48
N GLY A 97 -8.67 4.70 -5.56
CA GLY A 97 -9.30 5.01 -4.28
C GLY A 97 -9.25 3.90 -3.22
N LEU A 98 -8.46 2.84 -3.45
CA LEU A 98 -8.39 1.69 -2.55
C LEU A 98 -7.51 1.90 -1.32
N ILE A 99 -6.69 2.96 -1.21
CA ILE A 99 -5.86 3.20 -0.02
C ILE A 99 -6.78 3.59 1.15
N LYS A 100 -6.82 2.73 2.17
CA LYS A 100 -7.62 2.91 3.40
C LYS A 100 -6.78 3.33 4.59
N ILE A 101 -5.52 2.88 4.62
CA ILE A 101 -4.56 3.18 5.68
C ILE A 101 -3.26 3.63 5.04
N MET A 102 -2.65 4.67 5.58
CA MET A 102 -1.32 5.13 5.21
C MET A 102 -0.45 5.23 6.47
N THR A 103 0.70 4.54 6.47
CA THR A 103 1.73 4.71 7.49
C THR A 103 2.67 5.82 7.08
N PHE A 104 2.82 6.83 7.94
CA PHE A 104 3.77 7.92 7.75
C PHE A 104 4.45 8.30 9.07
N ALA A 105 5.62 8.92 8.99
CA ALA A 105 6.34 9.45 10.13
C ALA A 105 5.88 10.90 10.40
N PRO A 106 5.29 11.23 11.56
CA PRO A 106 4.81 12.59 11.83
C PRO A 106 5.93 13.61 12.03
N GLU A 107 7.16 13.16 12.34
CA GLU A 107 8.30 14.04 12.60
C GLU A 107 9.02 14.54 11.33
N VAL A 108 8.71 13.99 10.15
CA VAL A 108 9.39 14.38 8.92
C VAL A 108 8.77 15.64 8.31
N GLU A 109 9.58 16.39 7.59
CA GLU A 109 9.13 17.57 6.83
C GLU A 109 7.96 17.23 5.89
N GLY A 110 6.96 18.11 5.83
CA GLY A 110 5.74 17.93 5.02
C GLY A 110 4.64 17.07 5.67
N ALA A 111 4.93 16.33 6.74
CA ALA A 111 3.96 15.39 7.33
C ALA A 111 2.72 16.10 7.90
N LYS A 112 2.90 17.26 8.53
CA LYS A 112 1.79 18.05 9.08
C LYS A 112 0.86 18.58 7.98
N GLU A 113 1.43 19.15 6.91
CA GLU A 113 0.66 19.67 5.78
C GLU A 113 -0.11 18.56 5.06
N ALA A 114 0.54 17.41 4.85
CA ALA A 114 -0.11 16.23 4.29
C ALA A 114 -1.30 15.78 5.14
N LEU A 115 -1.15 15.71 6.47
CA LEU A 115 -2.22 15.31 7.40
C LEU A 115 -3.39 16.32 7.43
N GLU A 116 -3.12 17.61 7.30
CA GLU A 116 -4.16 18.64 7.31
C GLU A 116 -4.95 18.68 5.99
N THR A 117 -4.29 18.37 4.88
CA THR A 117 -4.87 18.45 3.54
C THR A 117 -5.58 17.16 3.11
N TYR A 118 -5.11 16.01 3.59
CA TYR A 118 -5.63 14.68 3.26
C TYR A 118 -6.46 14.11 4.42
N LYS A 119 -7.61 14.75 4.67
CA LYS A 119 -8.64 14.31 5.64
C LYS A 119 -9.93 13.90 4.95
#